data_AF-A0ABD5N208-F1
#
_entry.id   AF-A0ABD5N208-F1
#
_cell.length_a   1.000
_cell.length_b   1.000
_cell.length_c   1.000
_cell.angle_alpha   90.00
_cell.angle_beta   90.00
_cell.angle_gamma   90.00
#
_symmetry.space_group_name_H-M   'P 1'
#
loop_
_entity.id
_entity.type
_entity.pdbx_description
1 polymer ?
#
loop_
_entity_poly.entity_id
_entity_poly.type
_entity_poly.pdbx_seq_one_letter_code
_entity_poly.pdbx_strand_id
1 'polypeptide(L)'
;MSSRTLKLITVVAVIVVVFSAFNAYLILDNIHNQEQITTQTKRINELETSLEEFSSQNEQLEKLQVVLDAQEERLGELQMAVSDVVVQDERIDAQEEQIRELQVTVNQIKEDFAKATSSMSTISDQINSLNQSTYASLSDLTTKVESIEDLISDISGLEELVDQLIRQTPTDVYEVSFKSVVVIRTPVGQGSGFLFDTSNIIVTNYHVVEDETDIEIEFFDRTRTQATVIGSDAYSDITVLAVSSAPLESQPMSLSDQPIGIGQQVVAIGNPLGLTESLSVGYISQVNRNLDLYPIIVPVLQLDLTIAPGSSGGPLLDLHGNIVGITNAGTEVGFNFAVPLEILKRVIPALIEEGEYFHPLIGVNLLVLSPEVVTSLNIINVDNYQTGLLILEVVTDSPAEQVGLRPAINGSQGLTAMDIILSIDGNPTLIAEDLTAYMEIEVSPGQTVSLTLWRSGITESVSIISTERPSYIG
;
A
#
# COMPACT_ATOMS: atom_id res chain seq x y z
N MET A 1 -157.17 102.53 -58.50
CA MET A 1 -158.05 103.07 -57.43
C MET A 1 -157.21 103.70 -56.33
N SER A 2 -157.85 104.53 -55.52
CA SER A 2 -157.35 105.59 -54.59
C SER A 2 -157.10 105.12 -53.13
N SER A 3 -156.64 106.05 -52.24
CA SER A 3 -156.58 106.05 -50.74
C SER A 3 -155.27 105.58 -50.07
N ARG A 4 -154.48 106.36 -49.31
CA ARG A 4 -154.66 107.65 -48.61
C ARG A 4 -155.97 107.71 -47.81
N THR A 5 -155.97 107.80 -46.50
CA THR A 5 -155.66 109.14 -45.95
C THR A 5 -155.34 109.20 -44.45
N LEU A 6 -155.60 108.19 -43.61
CA LEU A 6 -155.74 108.52 -42.18
C LEU A 6 -154.54 108.26 -41.25
N LYS A 7 -153.50 107.51 -41.64
CA LYS A 7 -152.46 107.08 -40.67
C LYS A 7 -151.13 107.85 -40.65
N LEU A 8 -150.84 108.83 -41.52
CA LEU A 8 -149.46 109.37 -41.63
C LEU A 8 -149.19 110.73 -40.94
N ILE A 9 -150.20 111.54 -40.60
CA ILE A 9 -149.97 112.90 -40.05
C ILE A 9 -149.36 112.87 -38.63
N THR A 10 -149.43 111.76 -37.90
CA THR A 10 -148.85 111.59 -36.54
C THR A 10 -147.30 111.64 -36.51
N VAL A 11 -146.61 111.63 -37.65
CA VAL A 11 -145.14 111.50 -37.69
C VAL A 11 -144.37 112.82 -37.46
N VAL A 12 -144.86 114.00 -37.88
CA VAL A 12 -143.93 115.14 -38.12
C VAL A 12 -143.85 116.17 -36.97
N ALA A 13 -144.78 116.15 -36.02
CA ALA A 13 -144.66 116.96 -34.80
C ALA A 13 -143.39 116.66 -33.97
N VAL A 14 -142.74 115.50 -34.19
CA VAL A 14 -141.47 115.11 -33.55
C VAL A 14 -140.26 115.90 -34.08
N ILE A 15 -140.34 116.51 -35.28
CA ILE A 15 -139.19 117.17 -35.91
C ILE A 15 -138.86 118.54 -35.28
N VAL A 16 -139.77 119.14 -34.51
CA VAL A 16 -139.51 120.35 -33.72
C VAL A 16 -138.19 120.26 -32.98
N VAL A 17 -138.07 119.27 -32.14
CA VAL A 17 -137.27 119.47 -30.93
C VAL A 17 -135.79 119.18 -31.20
N VAL A 18 -135.50 118.45 -32.27
CA VAL A 18 -134.14 117.99 -32.57
C VAL A 18 -133.28 119.10 -33.17
N PHE A 19 -133.84 120.02 -33.95
CA PHE A 19 -133.03 121.00 -34.69
C PHE A 19 -132.48 122.12 -33.80
N SER A 20 -133.23 122.52 -32.78
CA SER A 20 -132.82 123.58 -31.84
C SER A 20 -131.68 123.16 -30.93
N ALA A 21 -131.60 121.88 -30.56
CA ALA A 21 -130.55 121.37 -29.68
C ALA A 21 -129.18 121.24 -30.40
N PHE A 22 -129.19 121.18 -31.73
CA PHE A 22 -127.99 120.94 -32.51
C PHE A 22 -127.10 122.19 -32.67
N ASN A 23 -127.67 123.40 -32.70
CA ASN A 23 -126.92 124.59 -33.10
C ASN A 23 -126.12 125.25 -31.95
N ALA A 24 -126.65 125.24 -30.74
CA ALA A 24 -125.95 125.75 -29.55
C ALA A 24 -124.75 124.86 -29.15
N TYR A 25 -124.79 123.60 -29.58
CA TYR A 25 -123.69 122.65 -29.40
C TYR A 25 -122.47 123.01 -30.25
N LEU A 26 -122.63 123.60 -31.45
CA LEU A 26 -121.53 123.83 -32.40
C LEU A 26 -120.58 124.99 -32.06
N ILE A 27 -121.03 126.04 -31.36
CA ILE A 27 -120.23 127.28 -31.18
C ILE A 27 -119.31 127.18 -29.95
N LEU A 28 -119.81 126.62 -28.84
CA LEU A 28 -119.01 126.35 -27.64
C LEU A 28 -117.90 125.32 -27.91
N ASP A 29 -118.10 124.47 -28.91
CA ASP A 29 -117.12 123.50 -29.39
C ASP A 29 -115.86 124.18 -29.96
N ASN A 30 -116.02 125.29 -30.71
CA ASN A 30 -114.92 125.87 -31.49
C ASN A 30 -113.91 126.70 -30.66
N ILE A 31 -114.37 127.44 -29.65
CA ILE A 31 -113.49 128.22 -28.75
C ILE A 31 -112.75 127.29 -27.78
N HIS A 32 -113.41 126.21 -27.32
CA HIS A 32 -112.78 125.16 -26.52
C HIS A 32 -111.66 124.45 -27.30
N ASN A 33 -111.83 124.29 -28.62
CA ASN A 33 -110.83 123.64 -29.47
C ASN A 33 -109.51 124.43 -29.60
N GLN A 34 -109.52 125.76 -29.68
CA GLN A 34 -108.29 126.56 -29.90
C GLN A 34 -107.34 126.61 -28.68
N GLU A 35 -107.88 126.75 -27.47
CA GLU A 35 -107.05 126.66 -26.25
C GLU A 35 -106.58 125.21 -25.99
N GLN A 36 -107.41 124.22 -26.33
CA GLN A 36 -106.99 122.81 -26.33
C GLN A 36 -105.79 122.60 -27.25
N ILE A 37 -105.77 123.22 -28.45
CA ILE A 37 -104.64 123.12 -29.39
C ILE A 37 -103.36 123.68 -28.77
N THR A 38 -103.37 124.86 -28.14
CA THR A 38 -102.14 125.45 -27.55
C THR A 38 -101.61 124.61 -26.38
N THR A 39 -102.52 124.10 -25.56
CA THR A 39 -102.18 123.18 -24.45
C THR A 39 -101.68 121.83 -24.98
N GLN A 40 -102.24 121.35 -26.09
CA GLN A 40 -101.80 120.14 -26.78
C GLN A 40 -100.43 120.32 -27.43
N THR A 41 -100.12 121.47 -28.05
CA THR A 41 -98.79 121.72 -28.63
C THR A 41 -97.70 121.72 -27.57
N LYS A 42 -97.95 122.29 -26.39
CA LYS A 42 -96.98 122.21 -25.27
C LYS A 42 -96.80 120.75 -24.80
N ARG A 43 -97.89 119.99 -24.69
CA ARG A 43 -97.85 118.55 -24.38
C ARG A 43 -97.12 117.75 -25.44
N ILE A 44 -97.25 118.10 -26.72
CA ILE A 44 -96.57 117.42 -27.83
C ILE A 44 -95.05 117.63 -27.71
N ASN A 45 -94.57 118.84 -27.43
CA ASN A 45 -93.13 119.04 -27.24
C ASN A 45 -92.57 118.34 -25.98
N GLU A 46 -93.34 118.33 -24.88
CA GLU A 46 -92.99 117.54 -23.68
C GLU A 46 -92.96 116.03 -23.99
N LEU A 47 -93.90 115.54 -24.81
CA LEU A 47 -93.95 114.16 -25.27
C LEU A 47 -92.82 113.82 -26.25
N GLU A 48 -92.42 114.71 -27.16
CA GLU A 48 -91.29 114.50 -28.05
C GLU A 48 -89.98 114.40 -27.25
N THR A 49 -89.79 115.27 -26.26
CA THR A 49 -88.62 115.20 -25.36
C THR A 49 -88.62 113.89 -24.57
N SER A 50 -89.79 113.46 -24.06
CA SER A 50 -89.92 112.16 -23.38
C SER A 50 -89.74 110.98 -24.31
N LEU A 51 -90.12 111.10 -25.59
CA LEU A 51 -89.95 110.06 -26.60
C LEU A 51 -88.48 109.92 -27.00
N GLU A 52 -87.73 111.01 -27.10
CA GLU A 52 -86.27 110.98 -27.29
C GLU A 52 -85.56 110.35 -26.08
N GLU A 53 -85.95 110.71 -24.84
CA GLU A 53 -85.44 110.05 -23.63
C GLU A 53 -85.79 108.55 -23.60
N PHE A 54 -87.03 108.19 -23.95
CA PHE A 54 -87.46 106.80 -23.98
C PHE A 54 -86.75 106.00 -25.08
N SER A 55 -86.52 106.61 -26.25
CA SER A 55 -85.75 105.98 -27.34
C SER A 55 -84.29 105.75 -26.90
N SER A 56 -83.68 106.71 -26.21
CA SER A 56 -82.33 106.57 -25.65
C SER A 56 -82.25 105.49 -24.57
N GLN A 57 -83.25 105.43 -23.68
CA GLN A 57 -83.37 104.36 -22.68
C GLN A 57 -83.59 103.00 -23.33
N ASN A 58 -84.37 102.93 -24.41
CA ASN A 58 -84.60 101.69 -25.14
C ASN A 58 -83.32 101.21 -25.84
N GLU A 59 -82.52 102.12 -26.39
CA GLU A 59 -81.20 101.79 -26.93
C GLU A 59 -80.23 101.32 -25.82
N GLN A 60 -80.31 101.88 -24.61
CA GLN A 60 -79.54 101.38 -23.45
C GLN A 60 -80.01 99.99 -23.00
N LEU A 61 -81.32 99.72 -23.03
CA LEU A 61 -81.91 98.42 -22.71
C LEU A 61 -81.47 97.35 -23.72
N GLU A 62 -81.47 97.67 -25.02
CA GLU A 62 -80.94 96.76 -26.04
C GLU A 62 -79.45 96.48 -25.82
N LYS A 63 -78.64 97.49 -25.46
CA LYS A 63 -77.24 97.28 -25.09
C LYS A 63 -77.09 96.41 -23.83
N LEU A 64 -77.95 96.59 -22.83
CA LEU A 64 -77.96 95.75 -21.62
C LEU A 64 -78.34 94.31 -21.93
N GLN A 65 -79.31 94.10 -22.82
CA GLN A 65 -79.73 92.77 -23.25
C GLN A 65 -78.59 92.03 -23.94
N VAL A 66 -77.86 92.70 -24.84
CA VAL A 66 -76.67 92.12 -25.48
C VAL A 66 -75.60 91.75 -24.45
N VAL A 67 -75.39 92.58 -23.41
CA VAL A 67 -74.47 92.27 -22.32
C VAL A 67 -74.98 91.10 -21.47
N LEU A 68 -76.27 91.01 -21.21
CA LEU A 68 -76.89 89.93 -20.44
C LEU A 68 -76.75 88.60 -21.18
N ASP A 69 -77.07 88.57 -22.48
CA ASP A 69 -76.94 87.38 -23.33
C ASP A 69 -75.47 86.89 -23.35
N ALA A 70 -74.51 87.82 -23.44
CA ALA A 70 -73.09 87.50 -23.35
C ALA A 70 -72.66 86.99 -21.95
N GLN A 71 -73.31 87.45 -20.88
CA GLN A 71 -73.06 86.94 -19.52
C GLN A 71 -73.69 85.56 -19.32
N GLU A 72 -74.85 85.29 -19.91
CA GLU A 72 -75.48 83.97 -19.88
C GLU A 72 -74.66 82.94 -20.66
N GLU A 73 -74.13 83.32 -21.83
CA GLU A 73 -73.19 82.47 -22.59
C GLU A 73 -71.93 82.18 -21.76
N ARG A 74 -71.34 83.22 -21.16
CA ARG A 74 -70.15 83.07 -20.30
C ARG A 74 -70.44 82.25 -19.03
N LEU A 75 -71.64 82.33 -18.48
CA LEU A 75 -72.08 81.50 -17.36
C LEU A 75 -72.19 80.03 -17.79
N GLY A 76 -72.71 79.77 -19.00
CA GLY A 76 -72.74 78.43 -19.59
C GLY A 76 -71.34 77.85 -19.80
N GLU A 77 -70.41 78.65 -20.35
CA GLU A 77 -69.00 78.25 -20.50
C GLU A 77 -68.34 77.97 -19.14
N LEU A 78 -68.58 78.81 -18.13
CA LEU A 78 -68.07 78.61 -16.78
C LEU A 78 -68.67 77.37 -16.12
N GLN A 79 -69.95 77.09 -16.30
CA GLN A 79 -70.59 75.87 -15.79
C GLN A 79 -70.00 74.62 -16.44
N MET A 80 -69.74 74.66 -17.75
CA MET A 80 -69.02 73.58 -18.44
C MET A 80 -67.60 73.41 -17.90
N ALA A 81 -66.84 74.50 -17.76
CA ALA A 81 -65.48 74.44 -17.22
C ALA A 81 -65.44 73.92 -15.78
N VAL A 82 -66.41 74.30 -14.93
CA VAL A 82 -66.56 73.75 -13.58
C VAL A 82 -66.90 72.26 -13.63
N SER A 83 -67.78 71.83 -14.52
CA SER A 83 -68.08 70.41 -14.72
C SER A 83 -66.84 69.61 -15.14
N ASP A 84 -66.02 70.15 -16.05
CA ASP A 84 -64.77 69.51 -16.47
C ASP A 84 -63.76 69.43 -15.32
N VAL A 85 -63.66 70.46 -14.48
CA VAL A 85 -62.81 70.45 -13.28
C VAL A 85 -63.29 69.41 -12.26
N VAL A 86 -64.60 69.27 -12.05
CA VAL A 86 -65.16 68.22 -11.17
C VAL A 86 -64.81 66.82 -11.68
N VAL A 87 -64.93 66.58 -12.99
CA VAL A 87 -64.52 65.30 -13.60
C VAL A 87 -63.02 65.07 -13.49
N GLN A 88 -62.19 66.12 -13.55
CA GLN A 88 -60.75 66.01 -13.32
C GLN A 88 -60.42 65.70 -11.85
N ASP A 89 -61.14 66.28 -10.90
CA ASP A 89 -60.99 66.02 -9.47
C ASP A 89 -61.29 64.55 -9.14
N GLU A 90 -62.40 64.02 -9.66
CA GLU A 90 -62.74 62.58 -9.53
C GLU A 90 -61.66 61.66 -10.14
N ARG A 91 -61.02 62.08 -11.24
CA ARG A 91 -59.90 61.34 -11.84
C ARG A 91 -58.63 61.41 -10.99
N ILE A 92 -58.35 62.54 -10.35
CA ILE A 92 -57.22 62.70 -9.43
C ILE A 92 -57.43 61.81 -8.20
N ASP A 93 -58.63 61.82 -7.61
CA ASP A 93 -58.98 60.94 -6.48
C ASP A 93 -58.75 59.45 -6.82
N ALA A 94 -59.17 59.02 -8.01
CA ALA A 94 -58.92 57.66 -8.49
C ALA A 94 -57.42 57.34 -8.66
N GLN A 95 -56.62 58.31 -9.11
CA GLN A 95 -55.16 58.15 -9.24
C GLN A 95 -54.47 58.12 -7.88
N GLU A 96 -54.90 58.95 -6.92
CA GLU A 96 -54.37 58.92 -5.56
C GLU A 96 -54.64 57.58 -4.90
N GLU A 97 -55.82 56.98 -5.13
CA GLU A 97 -56.13 55.65 -4.63
C GLU A 97 -55.23 54.58 -5.25
N GLN A 98 -55.01 54.61 -6.57
CA GLN A 98 -54.04 53.72 -7.24
C GLN A 98 -52.62 53.89 -6.67
N ILE A 99 -52.19 55.12 -6.38
CA ILE A 99 -50.88 55.39 -5.77
C ILE A 99 -50.83 54.80 -4.35
N ARG A 100 -51.90 54.91 -3.56
CA ARG A 100 -51.98 54.27 -2.23
C ARG A 100 -51.85 52.75 -2.33
N GLU A 101 -52.56 52.11 -3.26
CA GLU A 101 -52.47 50.66 -3.49
C GLU A 101 -51.06 50.23 -3.94
N LEU A 102 -50.43 51.00 -4.84
CA LEU A 102 -49.05 50.76 -5.28
C LEU A 102 -48.05 50.90 -4.15
N GLN A 103 -48.22 51.88 -3.26
CA GLN A 103 -47.34 52.05 -2.09
C GLN A 103 -47.42 50.87 -1.14
N VAL A 104 -48.62 50.34 -0.89
CA VAL A 104 -48.81 49.11 -0.11
C VAL A 104 -48.07 47.94 -0.77
N THR A 105 -48.24 47.77 -2.08
CA THR A 105 -47.56 46.70 -2.84
C THR A 105 -46.03 46.83 -2.78
N VAL A 106 -45.50 48.04 -2.94
CA VAL A 106 -44.05 48.32 -2.85
C VAL A 106 -43.52 47.99 -1.46
N ASN A 107 -44.27 48.30 -0.39
CA ASN A 107 -43.86 47.97 0.97
C ASN A 107 -43.85 46.46 1.19
N GLN A 108 -44.85 45.74 0.69
CA GLN A 108 -44.87 44.27 0.74
C GLN A 108 -43.66 43.66 0.02
N ILE A 109 -43.33 44.15 -1.19
CA ILE A 109 -42.17 43.69 -1.95
C ILE A 109 -40.86 43.93 -1.18
N LYS A 110 -40.73 45.08 -0.49
CA LYS A 110 -39.55 45.37 0.34
C LYS A 110 -39.41 44.39 1.49
N GLU A 111 -40.51 44.06 2.16
CA GLU A 111 -40.50 43.06 3.24
C GLU A 111 -40.13 41.67 2.71
N ASP A 112 -40.70 41.26 1.58
CA ASP A 112 -40.42 39.96 0.97
C ASP A 112 -38.96 39.88 0.48
N PHE A 113 -38.41 40.97 -0.06
CA PHE A 113 -37.00 41.07 -0.41
C PHE A 113 -36.08 40.97 0.82
N ALA A 114 -36.46 41.61 1.94
CA ALA A 114 -35.71 41.49 3.20
C ALA A 114 -35.72 40.04 3.73
N LYS A 115 -36.87 39.36 3.68
CA LYS A 115 -37.00 37.93 4.04
C LYS A 115 -36.16 37.04 3.13
N ALA A 116 -36.19 37.28 1.82
CA ALA A 116 -35.39 36.55 0.84
C ALA A 116 -33.88 36.73 1.10
N THR A 117 -33.44 37.95 1.40
CA THR A 117 -32.05 38.26 1.74
C THR A 117 -31.59 37.52 3.01
N SER A 118 -32.42 37.52 4.05
CA SER A 118 -32.17 36.77 5.29
C SER A 118 -32.07 35.25 5.04
N SER A 119 -32.98 34.71 4.23
CA SER A 119 -32.98 33.30 3.85
C SER A 119 -31.72 32.94 3.05
N MET A 120 -31.28 33.82 2.14
CA MET A 120 -30.07 33.62 1.36
C MET A 120 -28.80 33.67 2.22
N SER A 121 -28.75 34.53 3.23
CA SER A 121 -27.68 34.52 4.24
C SER A 121 -27.64 33.19 4.99
N THR A 122 -28.80 32.70 5.44
CA THR A 122 -28.91 31.43 6.17
C THR A 122 -28.44 30.25 5.30
N ILE A 123 -28.85 30.22 4.03
CA ILE A 123 -28.40 29.20 3.06
C ILE A 123 -26.89 29.28 2.86
N SER A 124 -26.32 30.49 2.77
CA SER A 124 -24.87 30.68 2.64
C SER A 124 -24.12 30.08 3.85
N ASP A 125 -24.61 30.31 5.06
CA ASP A 125 -24.00 29.76 6.29
C ASP A 125 -24.12 28.23 6.34
N GLN A 126 -25.27 27.68 5.93
CA GLN A 126 -25.48 26.25 5.78
C GLN A 126 -24.52 25.62 4.76
N ILE A 127 -24.33 26.26 3.60
CA ILE A 127 -23.37 25.80 2.58
C ILE A 127 -21.94 25.81 3.14
N ASN A 128 -21.55 26.86 3.87
CA ASN A 128 -20.22 26.95 4.45
C ASN A 128 -19.97 25.86 5.50
N SER A 129 -20.94 25.62 6.40
CA SER A 129 -20.83 24.54 7.40
C SER A 129 -20.79 23.16 6.77
N LEU A 130 -21.60 22.91 5.72
CA LEU A 130 -21.60 21.65 4.98
C LEU A 130 -20.28 21.42 4.25
N ASN A 131 -19.70 22.46 3.64
CA ASN A 131 -18.39 22.37 3.01
C ASN A 131 -17.32 22.02 4.04
N GLN A 132 -17.32 22.67 5.20
CA GLN A 132 -16.36 22.40 6.26
C GLN A 132 -16.46 20.96 6.77
N SER A 133 -17.67 20.45 7.02
CA SER A 133 -17.86 19.06 7.45
C SER A 133 -17.44 18.06 6.38
N THR A 134 -17.74 18.34 5.11
CA THR A 134 -17.34 17.52 3.97
C THR A 134 -15.82 17.42 3.86
N TYR A 135 -15.10 18.53 3.98
CA TYR A 135 -13.63 18.52 3.96
C TYR A 135 -13.04 17.74 5.15
N ALA A 136 -13.63 17.86 6.34
CA ALA A 136 -13.18 17.09 7.51
C ALA A 136 -13.39 15.58 7.31
N SER A 137 -14.55 15.17 6.79
CA SER A 137 -14.83 13.77 6.47
C SER A 137 -13.93 13.22 5.36
N LEU A 138 -13.65 14.01 4.33
CA LEU A 138 -12.70 13.63 3.28
C LEU A 138 -11.29 13.44 3.84
N SER A 139 -10.83 14.33 4.73
CA SER A 139 -9.53 14.20 5.38
C SER A 139 -9.44 12.93 6.23
N ASP A 140 -10.46 12.62 7.03
CA ASP A 140 -10.52 11.38 7.83
C ASP A 140 -10.53 10.13 6.95
N LEU A 141 -11.26 10.18 5.82
CA LEU A 141 -11.28 9.09 4.86
C LEU A 141 -9.91 8.90 4.18
N THR A 142 -9.21 9.98 3.84
CA THR A 142 -7.85 9.90 3.27
C THR A 142 -6.89 9.21 4.25
N THR A 143 -6.88 9.61 5.53
CA THR A 143 -6.02 8.97 6.54
C THR A 143 -6.37 7.49 6.73
N LYS A 144 -7.65 7.12 6.63
CA LYS A 144 -8.06 5.70 6.66
C LYS A 144 -7.60 4.93 5.43
N VAL A 145 -7.59 5.55 4.25
CA VAL A 145 -7.07 4.93 3.02
C VAL A 145 -5.57 4.70 3.13
N GLU A 146 -4.81 5.69 3.59
CA GLU A 146 -3.36 5.54 3.85
C GLU A 146 -3.07 4.38 4.81
N SER A 147 -3.81 4.28 5.92
CA SER A 147 -3.67 3.16 6.86
C SER A 147 -4.04 1.80 6.24
N ILE A 148 -4.97 1.75 5.28
CA ILE A 148 -5.31 0.51 4.57
C ILE A 148 -4.18 0.13 3.61
N GLU A 149 -3.55 1.09 2.94
CA GLU A 149 -2.40 0.84 2.06
C GLU A 149 -1.21 0.26 2.84
N ASP A 150 -0.92 0.80 4.03
CA ASP A 150 0.11 0.25 4.93
C ASP A 150 -0.20 -1.21 5.31
N LEU A 151 -1.45 -1.50 5.70
CA LEU A 151 -1.88 -2.86 6.04
C LEU A 151 -1.76 -3.84 4.86
N ILE A 152 -2.03 -3.38 3.63
CA ILE A 152 -1.86 -4.20 2.42
C ILE A 152 -0.37 -4.53 2.20
N SER A 153 0.52 -3.58 2.43
CA SER A 153 1.97 -3.80 2.36
C SER A 153 2.43 -4.85 3.39
N ASP A 154 1.96 -4.74 4.63
CA ASP A 154 2.28 -5.71 5.69
C ASP A 154 1.78 -7.13 5.35
N ILE A 155 0.55 -7.24 4.83
CA ILE A 155 -0.03 -8.53 4.40
C ILE A 155 0.80 -9.14 3.27
N SER A 156 1.25 -8.35 2.30
CA SER A 156 2.08 -8.83 1.18
C SER A 156 3.42 -9.40 1.67
N GLY A 157 4.05 -8.76 2.67
CA GLY A 157 5.27 -9.28 3.28
C GLY A 157 5.06 -10.59 4.04
N LEU A 158 3.88 -10.79 4.64
CA LEU A 158 3.53 -12.06 5.28
C LEU A 158 3.32 -13.20 4.28
N GLU A 159 2.75 -12.92 3.10
CA GLU A 159 2.58 -13.93 2.05
C GLU A 159 3.94 -14.49 1.58
N GLU A 160 4.94 -13.64 1.41
CA GLU A 160 6.30 -14.07 1.00
C GLU A 160 6.96 -14.95 2.07
N LEU A 161 6.80 -14.62 3.35
CA LEU A 161 7.30 -15.43 4.46
C LEU A 161 6.58 -16.79 4.55
N VAL A 162 5.27 -16.80 4.31
CA VAL A 162 4.49 -18.05 4.29
C VAL A 162 4.95 -18.95 3.14
N ASP A 163 5.19 -18.38 1.95
CA ASP A 163 5.71 -19.11 0.79
C ASP A 163 7.12 -19.69 1.03
N GLN A 164 7.96 -18.98 1.79
CA GLN A 164 9.26 -19.49 2.22
C GLN A 164 9.12 -20.64 3.24
N LEU A 165 8.20 -20.52 4.20
CA LEU A 165 7.96 -21.58 5.18
C LEU A 165 7.34 -22.84 4.55
N ILE A 166 6.47 -22.68 3.56
CA ILE A 166 5.80 -23.81 2.90
C ILE A 166 6.81 -24.65 2.11
N ARG A 167 7.85 -24.04 1.52
CA ARG A 167 8.90 -24.75 0.75
C ARG A 167 9.99 -25.42 1.60
N GLN A 168 9.79 -25.53 2.92
CA GLN A 168 10.74 -26.13 3.84
C GLN A 168 10.27 -27.48 4.39
N THR A 169 9.46 -28.23 3.63
CA THR A 169 9.13 -29.60 4.02
C THR A 169 10.12 -30.59 3.41
N PRO A 170 10.37 -31.74 4.08
CA PRO A 170 11.17 -32.81 3.49
C PRO A 170 10.64 -33.31 2.14
N THR A 171 9.33 -33.20 1.90
CA THR A 171 8.71 -33.54 0.61
C THR A 171 9.16 -32.59 -0.49
N ASP A 172 9.20 -31.28 -0.23
CA ASP A 172 9.63 -30.29 -1.22
C ASP A 172 11.10 -30.49 -1.58
N VAL A 173 11.95 -30.73 -0.57
CA VAL A 173 13.37 -31.06 -0.74
C VAL A 173 13.52 -32.30 -1.62
N TYR A 174 12.73 -33.34 -1.38
CA TYR A 174 12.75 -34.55 -2.19
C TYR A 174 12.40 -34.26 -3.64
N GLU A 175 11.27 -33.60 -3.92
CA GLU A 175 10.76 -33.31 -5.27
C GLU A 175 11.76 -32.55 -6.14
N VAL A 176 12.53 -31.62 -5.56
CA VAL A 176 13.54 -30.85 -6.30
C VAL A 176 14.88 -31.56 -6.44
N SER A 177 15.20 -32.52 -5.56
CA SER A 177 16.56 -33.08 -5.44
C SER A 177 16.69 -34.50 -5.98
N PHE A 178 15.64 -35.33 -5.93
CA PHE A 178 15.76 -36.77 -6.20
C PHE A 178 16.30 -37.09 -7.60
N LYS A 179 15.98 -36.27 -8.61
CA LYS A 179 16.44 -36.43 -10.01
C LYS A 179 17.94 -36.25 -10.18
N SER A 180 18.60 -35.66 -9.19
CA SER A 180 20.04 -35.39 -9.21
C SER A 180 20.82 -36.40 -8.37
N VAL A 181 20.13 -37.31 -7.67
CA VAL A 181 20.74 -38.43 -6.95
C VAL A 181 20.87 -39.61 -7.91
N VAL A 182 22.03 -40.26 -7.90
CA VAL A 182 22.35 -41.38 -8.79
C VAL A 182 22.62 -42.66 -7.99
N VAL A 183 22.40 -43.80 -8.63
CA VAL A 183 22.91 -45.09 -8.15
C VAL A 183 24.28 -45.30 -8.75
N ILE A 184 25.26 -45.63 -7.93
CA ILE A 184 26.60 -46.03 -8.36
C ILE A 184 26.67 -47.55 -8.26
N ARG A 185 27.11 -48.19 -9.33
CA ARG A 185 27.26 -49.65 -9.41
C ARG A 185 28.71 -49.99 -9.72
N THR A 186 29.24 -50.93 -8.95
CA THR A 186 30.55 -51.53 -9.16
C THR A 186 30.42 -53.05 -9.21
N PRO A 187 31.42 -53.79 -9.68
CA PRO A 187 31.44 -55.25 -9.68
C PRO A 187 31.14 -55.88 -8.32
N VAL A 188 31.53 -55.24 -7.21
CA VAL A 188 31.43 -55.78 -5.85
C VAL A 188 30.31 -55.15 -5.02
N GLY A 189 29.68 -54.07 -5.49
CA GLY A 189 28.75 -53.32 -4.67
C GLY A 189 27.94 -52.25 -5.39
N GLN A 190 27.25 -51.47 -4.58
CA GLN A 190 26.50 -50.32 -5.04
C GLN A 190 26.41 -49.27 -3.94
N GLY A 191 26.27 -48.02 -4.34
CA GLY A 191 26.06 -46.87 -3.47
C GLY A 191 25.20 -45.81 -4.14
N SER A 192 25.26 -44.63 -3.57
CA SER A 192 24.62 -43.41 -4.05
C SER A 192 25.67 -42.36 -4.39
N GLY A 193 25.29 -41.41 -5.23
CA GLY A 193 26.04 -40.19 -5.47
C GLY A 193 25.06 -39.08 -5.85
N PHE A 194 25.58 -37.90 -6.15
CA PHE A 194 24.76 -36.80 -6.64
C PHE A 194 25.51 -35.96 -7.67
N LEU A 195 24.74 -35.36 -8.59
CA LEU A 195 25.22 -34.40 -9.57
C LEU A 195 25.62 -33.09 -8.87
N PHE A 196 26.89 -32.75 -8.94
CA PHE A 196 27.49 -31.61 -8.23
C PHE A 196 27.59 -30.35 -9.11
N ASP A 197 27.83 -30.50 -10.41
CA ASP A 197 27.99 -29.35 -11.31
C ASP A 197 27.39 -29.58 -12.71
N THR A 198 27.45 -28.55 -13.55
CA THR A 198 26.97 -28.58 -14.95
C THR A 198 27.95 -29.28 -15.91
N SER A 199 29.15 -29.62 -15.45
CA SER A 199 30.17 -30.37 -16.22
C SER A 199 29.95 -31.88 -16.13
N ASN A 200 28.82 -32.31 -15.55
CA ASN A 200 28.48 -33.70 -15.25
C ASN A 200 29.44 -34.35 -14.23
N ILE A 201 29.82 -33.59 -13.21
CA ILE A 201 30.56 -34.10 -12.06
C ILE A 201 29.59 -34.75 -11.07
N ILE A 202 29.96 -35.95 -10.62
CA ILE A 202 29.25 -36.68 -9.57
C ILE A 202 30.17 -36.81 -8.36
N VAL A 203 29.61 -36.60 -7.18
CA VAL A 203 30.31 -36.80 -5.91
C VAL A 203 29.72 -38.01 -5.18
N THR A 204 30.58 -38.82 -4.58
CA THR A 204 30.24 -40.01 -3.80
C THR A 204 31.26 -40.24 -2.69
N ASN A 205 31.06 -41.27 -1.87
CA ASN A 205 32.10 -41.77 -0.98
C ASN A 205 33.19 -42.55 -1.73
N TYR A 206 34.41 -42.51 -1.19
CA TYR A 206 35.56 -43.26 -1.71
C TYR A 206 35.34 -44.76 -1.62
N HIS A 207 34.89 -45.28 -0.47
CA HIS A 207 34.68 -46.72 -0.28
C HIS A 207 33.62 -47.34 -1.21
N VAL A 208 32.79 -46.52 -1.88
CA VAL A 208 31.80 -47.00 -2.86
C VAL A 208 32.48 -47.43 -4.17
N VAL A 209 33.63 -46.83 -4.49
CA VAL A 209 34.34 -47.01 -5.77
C VAL A 209 35.83 -47.37 -5.59
N GLU A 210 36.24 -47.68 -4.36
CA GLU A 210 37.60 -48.07 -4.02
C GLU A 210 38.08 -49.26 -4.87
N ASP A 211 39.25 -49.11 -5.49
CA ASP A 211 39.89 -50.09 -6.40
C ASP A 211 39.05 -50.50 -7.62
N GLU A 212 37.95 -49.80 -7.91
CA GLU A 212 37.05 -50.13 -9.01
C GLU A 212 37.38 -49.35 -10.29
N THR A 213 37.42 -50.08 -11.40
CA THR A 213 37.70 -49.50 -12.74
C THR A 213 36.47 -49.52 -13.66
N ASP A 214 35.44 -50.30 -13.32
CA ASP A 214 34.18 -50.39 -14.04
C ASP A 214 33.08 -49.78 -13.16
N ILE A 215 32.87 -48.47 -13.30
CA ILE A 215 31.93 -47.70 -12.48
C ILE A 215 30.76 -47.28 -13.37
N GLU A 216 29.61 -47.89 -13.15
CA GLU A 216 28.37 -47.56 -13.86
C GLU A 216 27.49 -46.66 -13.00
N ILE A 217 27.03 -45.55 -13.58
CA ILE A 217 26.09 -44.61 -12.98
C ILE A 217 24.71 -44.87 -13.58
N GLU A 218 23.70 -45.09 -12.74
CA GLU A 218 22.29 -45.17 -13.12
C GLU A 218 21.53 -43.95 -12.57
N PHE A 219 20.92 -43.17 -13.48
CA PHE A 219 20.12 -41.99 -13.14
C PHE A 219 18.66 -42.34 -12.82
N PHE A 220 17.90 -41.35 -12.34
CA PHE A 220 16.48 -41.50 -11.97
C PHE A 220 15.60 -42.04 -13.13
N ASP A 221 15.94 -41.71 -14.38
CA ASP A 221 15.22 -42.16 -15.59
C ASP A 221 15.66 -43.57 -16.08
N ARG A 222 16.51 -44.25 -15.29
CA ARG A 222 17.12 -45.57 -15.57
C ARG A 222 18.14 -45.58 -16.69
N THR A 223 18.49 -44.43 -17.26
CA THR A 223 19.64 -44.36 -18.17
C THR A 223 20.92 -44.66 -17.40
N ARG A 224 21.88 -45.26 -18.11
CA ARG A 224 23.15 -45.67 -17.53
C ARG A 224 24.32 -45.15 -18.35
N THR A 225 25.39 -44.78 -17.66
CA THR A 225 26.64 -44.34 -18.26
C THR A 225 27.82 -44.82 -17.46
N GLN A 226 28.95 -45.01 -18.15
CA GLN A 226 30.23 -45.25 -17.49
C GLN A 226 30.75 -43.93 -16.89
N ALA A 227 31.43 -44.04 -15.76
CA ALA A 227 32.10 -42.94 -15.08
C ALA A 227 33.61 -43.16 -15.01
N THR A 228 34.35 -42.06 -14.95
CA THR A 228 35.79 -42.06 -14.70
C THR A 228 36.09 -41.30 -13.42
N VAL A 229 36.99 -41.82 -12.60
CA VAL A 229 37.49 -41.12 -11.42
C VAL A 229 38.31 -39.90 -11.86
N ILE A 230 37.97 -38.73 -11.33
CA ILE A 230 38.77 -37.50 -11.48
C ILE A 230 39.79 -37.43 -10.34
N GLY A 231 39.30 -37.64 -9.12
CA GLY A 231 40.11 -37.60 -7.91
C GLY A 231 39.41 -38.30 -6.76
N SER A 232 40.21 -38.82 -5.84
CA SER A 232 39.75 -39.59 -4.69
C SER A 232 40.56 -39.21 -3.46
N ASP A 233 39.89 -39.18 -2.31
CA ASP A 233 40.54 -39.03 -1.02
C ASP A 233 39.94 -40.03 -0.02
N ALA A 234 40.77 -40.97 0.41
CA ALA A 234 40.41 -42.00 1.37
C ALA A 234 40.26 -41.45 2.80
N TYR A 235 40.96 -40.36 3.14
CA TYR A 235 40.97 -39.79 4.48
C TYR A 235 39.67 -39.04 4.82
N SER A 236 39.04 -38.39 3.83
CA SER A 236 37.69 -37.83 3.96
C SER A 236 36.58 -38.74 3.46
N ASP A 237 36.91 -39.89 2.87
CA ASP A 237 35.98 -40.79 2.21
C ASP A 237 35.16 -40.08 1.10
N ILE A 238 35.84 -39.32 0.23
CA ILE A 238 35.20 -38.59 -0.88
C ILE A 238 35.84 -39.03 -2.21
N THR A 239 35.02 -39.19 -3.24
CA THR A 239 35.48 -39.36 -4.62
C THR A 239 34.65 -38.52 -5.58
N VAL A 240 35.34 -37.93 -6.55
CA VAL A 240 34.77 -37.15 -7.64
C VAL A 240 34.86 -37.95 -8.93
N LEU A 241 33.72 -38.10 -9.60
CA LEU A 241 33.56 -38.85 -10.84
C LEU A 241 33.12 -37.92 -11.97
N ALA A 242 33.53 -38.21 -13.19
CA ALA A 242 33.02 -37.59 -14.40
C ALA A 242 32.18 -38.58 -15.21
N VAL A 243 31.09 -38.10 -15.79
CA VAL A 243 30.30 -38.84 -16.79
C VAL A 243 30.14 -38.03 -18.07
N SER A 244 29.88 -38.71 -19.19
CA SER A 244 29.74 -38.03 -20.49
C SER A 244 28.48 -37.17 -20.61
N SER A 245 27.42 -37.52 -19.88
CA SER A 245 26.14 -36.82 -19.91
C SER A 245 25.26 -37.23 -18.74
N ALA A 246 24.52 -36.27 -18.19
CA ALA A 246 23.37 -36.49 -17.31
C ALA A 246 22.04 -36.17 -18.04
N PRO A 247 20.90 -36.72 -17.57
CA PRO A 247 19.57 -36.34 -18.08
C PRO A 247 19.30 -34.83 -17.92
N LEU A 248 18.56 -34.24 -18.87
CA LEU A 248 18.29 -32.79 -18.89
C LEU A 248 17.51 -32.29 -17.66
N GLU A 249 16.72 -33.17 -17.05
CA GLU A 249 15.94 -32.84 -15.85
C GLU A 249 16.74 -32.92 -14.55
N SER A 250 17.94 -33.51 -14.56
CA SER A 250 18.85 -33.52 -13.42
C SER A 250 19.49 -32.13 -13.29
N GLN A 251 19.42 -31.53 -12.11
CA GLN A 251 20.00 -30.22 -11.81
C GLN A 251 21.14 -30.35 -10.81
N PRO A 252 22.28 -29.67 -10.99
CA PRO A 252 23.36 -29.70 -10.01
C PRO A 252 22.87 -29.26 -8.63
N MET A 253 23.33 -29.94 -7.59
CA MET A 253 23.04 -29.59 -6.21
C MET A 253 24.08 -28.59 -5.68
N SER A 254 23.62 -27.58 -4.95
CA SER A 254 24.47 -26.56 -4.35
C SER A 254 24.92 -26.96 -2.95
N LEU A 255 26.16 -26.64 -2.57
CA LEU A 255 26.60 -26.65 -1.18
C LEU A 255 25.86 -25.55 -0.40
N SER A 256 25.51 -25.81 0.86
CA SER A 256 24.90 -24.79 1.72
C SER A 256 25.90 -23.69 2.06
N ASP A 257 25.41 -22.45 2.16
CA ASP A 257 26.21 -21.31 2.63
C ASP A 257 26.12 -21.14 4.15
N GLN A 258 25.21 -21.86 4.81
CA GLN A 258 25.01 -21.77 6.25
C GLN A 258 25.82 -22.84 6.99
N PRO A 259 26.39 -22.51 8.15
CA PRO A 259 27.03 -23.51 9.00
C PRO A 259 25.98 -24.49 9.53
N ILE A 260 26.41 -25.72 9.74
CA ILE A 260 25.56 -26.79 10.28
C ILE A 260 25.61 -26.83 11.80
N GLY A 261 24.52 -27.26 12.43
CA GLY A 261 24.40 -27.29 13.88
C GLY A 261 23.62 -28.47 14.44
N ILE A 262 23.90 -28.80 15.70
CA ILE A 262 23.14 -29.82 16.45
C ILE A 262 21.66 -29.42 16.50
N GLY A 263 20.77 -30.39 16.23
CA GLY A 263 19.32 -30.19 16.20
C GLY A 263 18.78 -29.65 14.88
N GLN A 264 19.63 -29.36 13.90
CA GLN A 264 19.19 -29.01 12.54
C GLN A 264 18.52 -30.21 11.88
N GLN A 265 17.33 -29.98 11.33
CA GLN A 265 16.60 -30.98 10.55
C GLN A 265 17.28 -31.15 9.19
N VAL A 266 17.49 -32.40 8.80
CA VAL A 266 18.18 -32.77 7.58
C VAL A 266 17.46 -33.90 6.87
N VAL A 267 17.68 -33.95 5.56
CA VAL A 267 17.06 -34.90 4.64
C VAL A 267 18.17 -35.67 3.92
N ALA A 268 18.14 -36.99 4.01
CA ALA A 268 19.01 -37.86 3.24
C ALA A 268 18.22 -38.47 2.08
N ILE A 269 18.80 -38.44 0.88
CA ILE A 269 18.24 -39.12 -0.30
C ILE A 269 19.29 -40.11 -0.79
N GLY A 270 18.89 -41.36 -0.96
CA GLY A 270 19.80 -42.41 -1.41
C GLY A 270 19.08 -43.61 -2.00
N ASN A 271 19.85 -44.65 -2.32
CA ASN A 271 19.36 -45.83 -3.05
C ASN A 271 19.59 -47.12 -2.25
N PRO A 272 18.99 -47.27 -1.05
CA PRO A 272 19.23 -48.42 -0.20
C PRO A 272 18.78 -49.72 -0.88
N LEU A 273 19.67 -50.70 -0.95
CA LEU A 273 19.41 -52.02 -1.57
C LEU A 273 18.90 -51.96 -3.03
N GLY A 274 19.12 -50.86 -3.75
CA GLY A 274 18.68 -50.68 -5.13
C GLY A 274 17.21 -50.28 -5.25
N LEU A 275 16.54 -50.04 -4.13
CA LEU A 275 15.28 -49.29 -4.06
C LEU A 275 15.64 -47.83 -4.30
N THR A 276 15.47 -47.38 -5.54
CA THR A 276 15.86 -46.03 -5.93
C THR A 276 15.02 -44.98 -5.21
N GLU A 277 15.65 -43.84 -4.93
CA GLU A 277 14.97 -42.61 -4.50
C GLU A 277 14.32 -42.73 -3.10
N SER A 278 15.00 -43.38 -2.15
CA SER A 278 14.51 -43.45 -0.77
C SER A 278 14.83 -42.18 0.00
N LEU A 279 13.79 -41.58 0.58
CA LEU A 279 13.87 -40.43 1.47
C LEU A 279 14.00 -40.86 2.93
N SER A 280 14.95 -40.28 3.67
CA SER A 280 15.04 -40.38 5.13
C SER A 280 15.20 -39.00 5.74
N VAL A 281 14.52 -38.77 6.87
CA VAL A 281 14.47 -37.47 7.54
C VAL A 281 14.86 -37.64 8.99
N GLY A 282 15.63 -36.70 9.51
CA GLY A 282 15.94 -36.64 10.93
C GLY A 282 16.79 -35.44 11.28
N TYR A 283 17.70 -35.59 12.24
CA TYR A 283 18.42 -34.46 12.81
C TYR A 283 19.92 -34.73 12.95
N ILE A 284 20.71 -33.65 12.90
CA ILE A 284 22.11 -33.69 13.32
C ILE A 284 22.15 -33.86 14.84
N SER A 285 22.64 -35.00 15.31
CA SER A 285 22.77 -35.33 16.73
C SER A 285 24.05 -34.79 17.36
N GLN A 286 25.14 -34.74 16.59
CA GLN A 286 26.42 -34.26 17.04
C GLN A 286 27.28 -33.82 15.85
N VAL A 287 28.14 -32.83 16.08
CA VAL A 287 29.16 -32.36 15.11
C VAL A 287 30.57 -32.73 15.59
N ASN A 288 31.54 -32.70 14.69
CA ASN A 288 32.96 -32.91 15.01
C ASN A 288 33.26 -34.23 15.72
N ARG A 289 32.59 -35.32 15.34
CA ARG A 289 32.87 -36.64 15.91
C ARG A 289 34.02 -37.28 15.16
N ASN A 290 35.09 -37.65 15.85
CA ASN A 290 36.10 -38.54 15.29
C ASN A 290 35.70 -39.97 15.60
N LEU A 291 35.76 -40.85 14.60
CA LEU A 291 35.44 -42.26 14.74
C LEU A 291 36.66 -43.05 14.30
N ASP A 292 36.89 -44.18 14.95
CA ASP A 292 37.94 -45.12 14.55
C ASP A 292 37.48 -45.92 13.31
N LEU A 293 37.30 -45.21 12.20
CA LEU A 293 36.87 -45.73 10.90
C LEU A 293 38.03 -45.68 9.93
N TYR A 294 39.07 -46.49 10.16
CA TYR A 294 40.23 -46.52 9.29
C TYR A 294 39.84 -46.77 7.82
N PRO A 295 40.32 -45.96 6.84
CA PRO A 295 41.33 -44.92 6.95
C PRO A 295 40.81 -43.50 7.23
N ILE A 296 39.50 -43.29 7.38
CA ILE A 296 38.88 -41.97 7.59
C ILE A 296 39.46 -41.29 8.84
N ILE A 297 39.93 -40.04 8.68
CA ILE A 297 40.50 -39.23 9.77
C ILE A 297 39.75 -37.91 10.00
N VAL A 298 38.91 -37.50 9.05
CA VAL A 298 38.16 -36.24 9.16
C VAL A 298 37.05 -36.34 10.20
N PRO A 299 36.67 -35.22 10.84
CA PRO A 299 35.47 -35.20 11.66
C PRO A 299 34.22 -35.55 10.85
N VAL A 300 33.27 -36.25 11.48
CA VAL A 300 31.97 -36.58 10.89
C VAL A 300 30.79 -36.01 11.70
N LEU A 301 29.65 -35.91 11.02
CA LEU A 301 28.36 -35.64 11.62
C LEU A 301 27.74 -36.92 12.11
N GLN A 302 27.17 -36.92 13.32
CA GLN A 302 26.28 -37.99 13.78
C GLN A 302 24.83 -37.61 13.48
N LEU A 303 24.08 -38.58 12.97
CA LEU A 303 22.72 -38.37 12.48
C LEU A 303 21.73 -39.27 13.22
N ASP A 304 20.56 -38.71 13.52
CA ASP A 304 19.37 -39.44 13.99
C ASP A 304 18.38 -39.59 12.84
N LEU A 305 18.79 -40.33 11.81
CA LEU A 305 17.95 -40.72 10.67
C LEU A 305 18.41 -42.09 10.18
N THR A 306 17.54 -42.83 9.51
CA THR A 306 17.87 -44.16 8.98
C THR A 306 18.77 -44.04 7.74
N ILE A 307 19.98 -44.60 7.80
CA ILE A 307 20.84 -44.80 6.63
C ILE A 307 21.06 -46.29 6.48
N ALA A 308 20.67 -46.84 5.33
CA ALA A 308 20.79 -48.27 5.04
C ALA A 308 21.88 -48.53 3.97
N PRO A 309 22.43 -49.75 3.90
CA PRO A 309 23.39 -50.11 2.86
C PRO A 309 22.88 -49.76 1.46
N GLY A 310 23.71 -49.07 0.68
CA GLY A 310 23.36 -48.49 -0.62
C GLY A 310 23.03 -47.00 -0.59
N SER A 311 22.84 -46.38 0.59
CA SER A 311 22.73 -44.93 0.73
C SER A 311 24.09 -44.21 0.86
N SER A 312 25.20 -44.93 1.10
CA SER A 312 26.54 -44.33 1.15
C SER A 312 26.84 -43.53 -0.11
N GLY A 313 27.37 -42.32 0.05
CA GLY A 313 27.66 -41.37 -1.02
C GLY A 313 26.49 -40.48 -1.43
N GLY A 314 25.27 -40.74 -0.92
CA GLY A 314 24.11 -39.88 -1.12
C GLY A 314 24.23 -38.51 -0.44
N PRO A 315 23.49 -37.50 -0.91
CA PRO A 315 23.52 -36.18 -0.30
C PRO A 315 22.72 -36.16 1.02
N LEU A 316 23.29 -35.47 2.02
CA LEU A 316 22.57 -34.95 3.17
C LEU A 316 22.23 -33.49 2.90
N LEU A 317 20.95 -33.13 2.99
CA LEU A 317 20.40 -31.85 2.56
C LEU A 317 19.77 -31.08 3.74
N ASP A 318 19.87 -29.75 3.71
CA ASP A 318 19.03 -28.88 4.52
C ASP A 318 17.61 -28.75 3.94
N LEU A 319 16.71 -28.06 4.66
CA LEU A 319 15.33 -27.86 4.21
C LEU A 319 15.19 -26.93 2.99
N HIS A 320 16.29 -26.34 2.50
CA HIS A 320 16.33 -25.59 1.25
C HIS A 320 16.83 -26.44 0.07
N GLY A 321 17.17 -27.71 0.30
CA GLY A 321 17.72 -28.61 -0.71
C GLY A 321 19.21 -28.38 -1.00
N ASN A 322 19.93 -27.67 -0.13
CA ASN A 322 21.38 -27.52 -0.26
C ASN A 322 22.12 -28.63 0.50
N ILE A 323 23.24 -29.08 -0.06
CA ILE A 323 24.11 -30.09 0.54
C ILE A 323 24.74 -29.55 1.82
N VAL A 324 24.57 -30.31 2.89
CA VAL A 324 25.19 -30.10 4.20
C VAL A 324 26.13 -31.26 4.60
N GLY A 325 26.17 -32.32 3.79
CA GLY A 325 27.13 -33.41 3.95
C GLY A 325 26.89 -34.56 2.97
N ILE A 326 27.72 -35.61 3.09
CA ILE A 326 27.60 -36.86 2.30
C ILE A 326 27.35 -38.01 3.28
N THR A 327 26.24 -38.72 3.11
CA THR A 327 25.88 -39.83 3.99
C THR A 327 26.84 -41.00 3.86
N ASN A 328 27.29 -41.54 4.98
CA ASN A 328 28.06 -42.78 5.05
C ASN A 328 27.20 -43.85 5.77
N ALA A 329 26.80 -44.89 5.04
CA ALA A 329 25.98 -45.97 5.54
C ALA A 329 26.83 -47.09 6.16
N GLY A 330 26.47 -47.55 7.36
CA GLY A 330 26.92 -48.85 7.84
C GLY A 330 28.14 -48.84 8.76
N THR A 331 28.16 -47.98 9.77
CA THR A 331 29.06 -48.25 10.90
C THR A 331 28.48 -49.34 11.79
N GLU A 332 29.31 -50.28 12.23
CA GLU A 332 28.90 -51.40 13.11
C GLU A 332 28.42 -50.93 14.50
N VAL A 333 28.56 -49.65 14.81
CA VAL A 333 28.23 -49.03 16.11
C VAL A 333 26.79 -48.55 16.23
N GLY A 334 25.92 -48.81 15.24
CA GLY A 334 24.48 -48.52 15.33
C GLY A 334 24.13 -47.02 15.26
N PHE A 335 25.07 -46.19 14.80
CA PHE A 335 24.87 -44.77 14.51
C PHE A 335 25.09 -44.50 13.02
N ASN A 336 24.44 -43.45 12.52
CA ASN A 336 24.55 -43.02 11.13
C ASN A 336 25.39 -41.76 11.07
N PHE A 337 26.24 -41.65 10.05
CA PHE A 337 27.19 -40.55 9.93
C PHE A 337 27.20 -39.90 8.55
N ALA A 338 27.73 -38.70 8.48
CA ALA A 338 27.99 -38.02 7.22
C ALA A 338 29.30 -37.22 7.28
N VAL A 339 29.97 -37.13 6.14
CA VAL A 339 31.09 -36.21 5.95
C VAL A 339 30.53 -34.77 5.90
N PRO A 340 31.02 -33.84 6.73
CA PRO A 340 30.39 -32.53 6.91
C PRO A 340 30.72 -31.54 5.79
N LEU A 341 29.82 -30.59 5.56
CA LEU A 341 29.93 -29.50 4.59
C LEU A 341 31.30 -28.80 4.57
N GLU A 342 31.89 -28.58 5.74
CA GLU A 342 33.17 -27.90 5.92
C GLU A 342 34.31 -28.67 5.23
N ILE A 343 34.28 -30.01 5.30
CA ILE A 343 35.24 -30.88 4.62
C ILE A 343 34.95 -30.91 3.12
N LEU A 344 33.67 -31.02 2.72
CA LEU A 344 33.25 -31.00 1.32
C LEU A 344 33.76 -29.75 0.58
N LYS A 345 33.64 -28.57 1.21
CA LYS A 345 34.08 -27.27 0.66
C LYS A 345 35.58 -27.20 0.38
N ARG A 346 36.39 -28.03 1.05
CA ARG A 346 37.84 -28.07 0.89
C ARG A 346 38.27 -29.19 -0.06
N VAL A 347 37.71 -30.37 0.12
CA VAL A 347 38.14 -31.58 -0.58
C VAL A 347 37.64 -31.60 -2.03
N ILE A 348 36.34 -31.34 -2.26
CA ILE A 348 35.76 -31.48 -3.61
C ILE A 348 36.48 -30.58 -4.64
N PRO A 349 36.74 -29.28 -4.37
CA PRO A 349 37.48 -28.45 -5.32
C PRO A 349 38.90 -28.97 -5.59
N ALA A 350 39.63 -29.40 -4.57
CA ALA A 350 40.98 -29.94 -4.73
C ALA A 350 40.98 -31.24 -5.57
N LEU A 351 40.02 -32.13 -5.34
CA LEU A 351 39.86 -33.34 -6.15
C LEU A 351 39.53 -33.04 -7.61
N ILE A 352 38.76 -31.97 -7.88
CA ILE A 352 38.45 -31.54 -9.24
C ILE A 352 39.68 -30.93 -9.92
N GLU A 353 40.46 -30.12 -9.21
CA GLU A 353 41.58 -29.35 -9.77
C GLU A 353 42.88 -30.17 -9.89
N GLU A 354 43.23 -30.90 -8.84
CA GLU A 354 44.54 -31.57 -8.70
C GLU A 354 44.42 -33.11 -8.69
N GLY A 355 43.20 -33.65 -8.52
CA GLY A 355 42.96 -35.10 -8.43
C GLY A 355 43.22 -35.70 -7.05
N GLU A 356 43.79 -34.95 -6.11
CA GLU A 356 44.06 -35.36 -4.74
C GLU A 356 43.89 -34.19 -3.76
N TYR A 357 43.65 -34.50 -2.47
CA TYR A 357 43.60 -33.51 -1.40
C TYR A 357 44.68 -33.81 -0.36
N PHE A 358 45.49 -32.81 -0.02
CA PHE A 358 46.59 -32.95 0.93
C PHE A 358 46.15 -32.56 2.34
N HIS A 359 46.03 -33.55 3.22
CA HIS A 359 45.69 -33.34 4.63
C HIS A 359 46.86 -32.75 5.41
N PRO A 360 46.62 -31.85 6.37
CA PRO A 360 47.68 -31.30 7.19
C PRO A 360 48.13 -32.29 8.28
N LEU A 361 49.42 -32.24 8.63
CA LEU A 361 50.05 -33.10 9.62
C LEU A 361 50.99 -32.30 10.52
N ILE A 362 50.92 -32.53 11.83
CA ILE A 362 51.92 -32.06 12.80
C ILE A 362 52.77 -33.19 13.39
N GLY A 363 52.30 -34.45 13.33
CA GLY A 363 53.06 -35.64 13.71
C GLY A 363 53.15 -35.91 15.22
N VAL A 364 52.00 -36.00 15.89
CA VAL A 364 51.91 -36.39 17.31
C VAL A 364 50.88 -37.48 17.52
N ASN A 365 51.15 -38.40 18.45
CA ASN A 365 50.13 -39.30 19.01
C ASN A 365 49.69 -38.76 20.36
N LEU A 366 48.36 -38.66 20.53
CA LEU A 366 47.75 -37.96 21.65
C LEU A 366 46.92 -38.90 22.50
N LEU A 367 46.80 -38.54 23.78
CA LEU A 367 45.87 -39.17 24.70
C LEU A 367 45.08 -38.09 25.44
N VAL A 368 43.76 -38.18 25.39
CA VAL A 368 42.88 -37.28 26.13
C VAL A 368 43.05 -37.54 27.63
N LEU A 369 43.37 -36.50 28.39
CA LEU A 369 43.47 -36.61 29.84
C LEU A 369 42.09 -36.58 30.49
N SER A 370 41.85 -37.57 31.35
CA SER A 370 40.75 -37.63 32.29
C SER A 370 41.28 -38.07 33.66
N PRO A 371 40.53 -37.87 34.76
CA PRO A 371 40.94 -38.37 36.07
C PRO A 371 41.23 -39.87 36.10
N GLU A 372 40.46 -40.65 35.34
CA GLU A 372 40.65 -42.09 35.17
C GLU A 372 41.95 -42.40 34.42
N VAL A 373 42.28 -41.64 33.37
CA VAL A 373 43.53 -41.79 32.60
C VAL A 373 44.74 -41.41 33.47
N VAL A 374 44.69 -40.28 34.16
CA VAL A 374 45.77 -39.82 35.05
C VAL A 374 46.06 -40.86 36.13
N THR A 375 45.01 -41.43 36.72
CA THR A 375 45.14 -42.47 37.76
C THR A 375 45.64 -43.79 37.19
N SER A 376 45.05 -44.28 36.09
CA SER A 376 45.36 -45.59 35.52
C SER A 376 46.76 -45.67 34.92
N LEU A 377 47.23 -44.59 34.28
CA LEU A 377 48.60 -44.47 33.77
C LEU A 377 49.60 -43.99 34.82
N ASN A 378 49.13 -43.72 36.05
CA ASN A 378 49.94 -43.23 37.16
C ASN A 378 50.81 -42.04 36.73
N ILE A 379 50.15 -40.98 36.23
CA ILE A 379 50.82 -39.76 35.77
C ILE A 379 51.17 -38.91 36.99
N ILE A 380 52.46 -38.79 37.30
CA ILE A 380 52.90 -38.39 38.66
C ILE A 380 53.12 -36.89 38.88
N ASN A 381 53.14 -36.09 37.82
CA ASN A 381 53.53 -34.67 37.87
C ASN A 381 52.43 -33.69 37.44
N VAL A 382 51.18 -34.16 37.42
CA VAL A 382 49.99 -33.38 37.10
C VAL A 382 48.94 -33.56 38.18
N ASP A 383 48.01 -32.61 38.30
CA ASP A 383 46.84 -32.79 39.16
C ASP A 383 45.92 -33.89 38.61
N ASN A 384 45.21 -34.60 39.50
CA ASN A 384 44.25 -35.65 39.11
C ASN A 384 43.13 -35.15 38.18
N TYR A 385 42.90 -33.83 38.10
CA TYR A 385 41.89 -33.21 37.24
C TYR A 385 42.50 -32.44 36.07
N GLN A 386 43.76 -32.71 35.74
CA GLN A 386 44.41 -32.12 34.57
C GLN A 386 43.65 -32.48 33.29
N THR A 387 43.38 -31.48 32.46
CA THR A 387 42.70 -31.61 31.16
C THR A 387 43.67 -31.34 30.01
N GLY A 388 43.24 -31.64 28.78
CA GLY A 388 44.00 -31.43 27.55
C GLY A 388 44.51 -32.73 26.96
N LEU A 389 45.30 -32.60 25.90
CA LEU A 389 45.79 -33.72 25.09
C LEU A 389 47.26 -33.99 25.43
N LEU A 390 47.52 -35.07 26.16
CA LEU A 390 48.87 -35.52 26.48
C LEU A 390 49.56 -36.02 25.22
N ILE A 391 50.76 -35.52 24.93
CA ILE A 391 51.58 -36.06 23.84
C ILE A 391 52.22 -37.35 24.33
N LEU A 392 51.81 -38.48 23.75
CA LEU A 392 52.40 -39.80 24.04
C LEU A 392 53.64 -40.06 23.19
N GLU A 393 53.60 -39.62 21.94
CA GLU A 393 54.67 -39.83 20.97
C GLU A 393 54.77 -38.62 20.06
N VAL A 394 56.01 -38.31 19.67
CA VAL A 394 56.31 -37.36 18.61
C VAL A 394 56.90 -38.15 17.46
N VAL A 395 56.28 -38.06 16.29
CA VAL A 395 56.70 -38.79 15.11
C VAL A 395 58.07 -38.26 14.65
N THR A 396 59.00 -39.15 14.33
CA THR A 396 60.32 -38.76 13.80
C THR A 396 60.20 -38.04 12.46
N ASP A 397 61.06 -37.05 12.23
CA ASP A 397 61.09 -36.19 11.05
C ASP A 397 59.79 -35.36 10.86
N SER A 398 58.99 -35.19 11.91
CA SER A 398 57.74 -34.43 11.87
C SER A 398 57.90 -32.96 12.27
N PRO A 399 56.91 -32.10 11.94
CA PRO A 399 56.87 -30.73 12.45
C PRO A 399 56.94 -30.63 13.98
N ALA A 400 56.30 -31.56 14.69
CA ALA A 400 56.31 -31.59 16.14
C ALA A 400 57.72 -31.83 16.71
N GLU A 401 58.51 -32.69 16.08
CA GLU A 401 59.90 -32.91 16.47
C GLU A 401 60.75 -31.66 16.21
N GLN A 402 60.57 -31.01 15.06
CA GLN A 402 61.33 -29.82 14.65
C GLN A 402 61.16 -28.65 15.62
N VAL A 403 59.96 -28.46 16.18
CA VAL A 403 59.67 -27.43 17.18
C VAL A 403 59.93 -27.88 18.62
N GLY A 404 60.41 -29.12 18.81
CA GLY A 404 60.81 -29.66 20.10
C GLY A 404 59.64 -29.97 21.03
N LEU A 405 58.51 -30.43 20.50
CA LEU A 405 57.44 -31.00 21.34
C LEU A 405 57.98 -32.23 22.09
N ARG A 406 57.51 -32.42 23.32
CA ARG A 406 58.07 -33.42 24.24
C ARG A 406 57.02 -34.47 24.58
N PRO A 407 57.23 -35.74 24.22
CA PRO A 407 56.33 -36.82 24.60
C PRO A 407 56.47 -37.14 26.09
N ALA A 408 55.46 -37.80 26.65
CA ALA A 408 55.48 -38.31 28.00
C ALA A 408 56.64 -39.30 28.20
N ILE A 409 57.28 -39.26 29.37
CA ILE A 409 58.42 -40.11 29.70
C ILE A 409 57.97 -41.23 30.62
N ASN A 410 58.19 -42.48 30.21
CA ASN A 410 57.93 -43.63 31.07
C ASN A 410 59.07 -43.80 32.08
N GLY A 411 58.78 -43.60 33.36
CA GLY A 411 59.72 -43.71 34.47
C GLY A 411 59.44 -44.91 35.37
N SER A 412 60.38 -45.23 36.27
CA SER A 412 60.23 -46.34 37.21
C SER A 412 59.11 -46.16 38.24
N GLN A 413 58.64 -44.91 38.43
CA GLN A 413 57.58 -44.56 39.39
C GLN A 413 56.24 -44.22 38.73
N GLY A 414 56.15 -44.24 37.39
CA GLY A 414 54.96 -43.82 36.65
C GLY A 414 55.30 -43.00 35.41
N LEU A 415 54.26 -42.58 34.69
CA LEU A 415 54.40 -41.74 33.51
C LEU A 415 54.62 -40.27 33.94
N THR A 416 55.58 -39.59 33.33
CA THR A 416 55.80 -38.15 33.53
C THR A 416 55.29 -37.41 32.30
N ALA A 417 54.25 -36.58 32.47
CA ALA A 417 53.76 -35.72 31.40
C ALA A 417 54.77 -34.60 31.10
N MET A 418 55.12 -34.43 29.83
CA MET A 418 56.06 -33.38 29.41
C MET A 418 55.33 -32.20 28.80
N ASP A 419 54.71 -32.40 27.63
CA ASP A 419 53.83 -31.44 26.98
C ASP A 419 52.39 -31.98 26.95
N ILE A 420 51.43 -31.10 27.28
CA ILE A 420 49.99 -31.33 27.15
C ILE A 420 49.43 -30.18 26.31
N ILE A 421 48.78 -30.48 25.20
CA ILE A 421 48.13 -29.47 24.35
C ILE A 421 46.84 -29.03 25.03
N LEU A 422 46.69 -27.72 25.21
CA LEU A 422 45.52 -27.08 25.82
C LEU A 422 44.64 -26.36 24.79
N SER A 423 45.25 -25.79 23.75
CA SER A 423 44.53 -25.12 22.65
C SER A 423 45.36 -25.03 21.37
N ILE A 424 44.68 -24.83 20.25
CA ILE A 424 45.25 -24.55 18.93
C ILE A 424 44.69 -23.21 18.42
N ASP A 425 45.56 -22.26 18.11
CA ASP A 425 45.23 -20.88 17.69
C ASP A 425 44.20 -20.19 18.60
N GLY A 426 44.28 -20.49 19.90
CA GLY A 426 43.37 -19.97 20.93
C GLY A 426 42.10 -20.78 21.13
N ASN A 427 41.78 -21.76 20.26
CA ASN A 427 40.64 -22.66 20.38
C ASN A 427 40.95 -23.80 21.37
N PRO A 428 40.22 -23.92 22.50
CA PRO A 428 40.45 -24.98 23.47
C PRO A 428 40.34 -26.37 22.83
N THR A 429 41.29 -27.26 23.14
CA THR A 429 41.29 -28.65 22.69
C THR A 429 41.02 -29.55 23.89
N LEU A 430 39.74 -29.79 24.16
CA LEU A 430 39.29 -30.57 25.32
C LEU A 430 39.36 -32.07 25.05
N ILE A 431 39.11 -32.45 23.79
CA ILE A 431 39.15 -33.83 23.30
C ILE A 431 39.98 -33.89 22.00
N ALA A 432 40.40 -35.09 21.59
CA ALA A 432 41.28 -35.26 20.43
C ALA A 432 40.60 -34.86 19.11
N GLU A 433 39.28 -34.98 19.09
CA GLU A 433 38.36 -34.56 18.05
C GLU A 433 38.46 -33.06 17.78
N ASP A 434 38.61 -32.22 18.81
CA ASP A 434 38.70 -30.76 18.65
C ASP A 434 39.93 -30.37 17.83
N LEU A 435 41.08 -30.97 18.16
CA LEU A 435 42.32 -30.72 17.44
C LEU A 435 42.24 -31.26 16.01
N THR A 436 41.73 -32.48 15.84
CA THR A 436 41.61 -33.10 14.52
C THR A 436 40.67 -32.29 13.61
N ALA A 437 39.51 -31.89 14.14
CA ALA A 437 38.56 -31.07 13.41
C ALA A 437 39.15 -29.72 13.02
N TYR A 438 39.86 -29.04 13.94
CA TYR A 438 40.52 -27.78 13.64
C TYR A 438 41.56 -27.95 12.53
N MET A 439 42.42 -28.97 12.63
CA MET A 439 43.41 -29.25 11.60
C MET A 439 42.75 -29.47 10.23
N GLU A 440 41.70 -30.29 10.15
CA GLU A 440 41.08 -30.65 8.87
C GLU A 440 40.21 -29.55 8.25
N ILE A 441 39.59 -28.70 9.07
CA ILE A 441 38.66 -27.66 8.61
C ILE A 441 39.39 -26.33 8.37
N GLU A 442 40.35 -25.97 9.22
CA GLU A 442 40.94 -24.62 9.23
C GLU A 442 42.36 -24.58 8.65
N VAL A 443 43.08 -25.71 8.66
CA VAL A 443 44.52 -25.72 8.35
C VAL A 443 44.78 -26.36 6.99
N SER A 444 45.60 -25.70 6.17
CA SER A 444 46.19 -26.29 4.96
C SER A 444 47.67 -26.60 5.19
N PRO A 445 48.23 -27.62 4.52
CA PRO A 445 49.66 -27.90 4.60
C PRO A 445 50.53 -26.66 4.34
N GLY A 446 51.61 -26.53 5.11
CA GLY A 446 52.50 -25.36 5.06
C GLY A 446 52.03 -24.15 5.87
N GLN A 447 50.82 -24.18 6.45
CA GLN A 447 50.36 -23.12 7.36
C GLN A 447 50.93 -23.30 8.77
N THR A 448 51.17 -22.16 9.41
CA THR A 448 51.60 -22.09 10.81
C THR A 448 50.38 -22.10 11.73
N VAL A 449 50.38 -22.97 12.72
CA VAL A 449 49.41 -22.99 13.83
C VAL A 449 50.13 -22.75 15.16
N SER A 450 49.44 -22.16 16.14
CA SER A 450 49.98 -21.87 17.46
C SER A 450 49.37 -22.81 18.51
N LEU A 451 50.17 -23.71 19.05
CA LEU A 451 49.76 -24.59 20.15
C LEU A 451 50.02 -23.90 21.49
N THR A 452 49.01 -23.86 22.36
CA THR A 452 49.21 -23.55 23.78
C THR A 452 49.41 -24.86 24.52
N LEU A 453 50.55 -24.98 25.20
CA LEU A 453 50.97 -26.18 25.90
C LEU A 453 51.01 -25.90 27.40
N TRP A 454 50.66 -26.90 28.21
CA TRP A 454 51.24 -27.05 29.53
C TRP A 454 52.54 -27.83 29.37
N ARG A 455 53.67 -27.21 29.71
CA ARG A 455 55.00 -27.79 29.64
C ARG A 455 55.62 -27.81 31.02
N SER A 456 55.71 -28.98 31.64
CA SER A 456 56.36 -29.16 32.95
C SER A 456 55.89 -28.17 34.03
N GLY A 457 54.59 -27.86 34.08
CA GLY A 457 53.99 -26.95 35.06
C GLY A 457 53.79 -25.50 34.59
N ILE A 458 54.29 -25.13 33.41
CA ILE A 458 54.22 -23.76 32.89
C ILE A 458 53.44 -23.76 31.57
N THR A 459 52.56 -22.77 31.39
CA THR A 459 51.89 -22.57 30.10
C THR A 459 52.81 -21.85 29.13
N GLU A 460 53.01 -22.42 27.94
CA GLU A 460 53.82 -21.84 26.86
C GLU A 460 53.08 -21.91 25.53
N SER A 461 53.40 -21.02 24.60
CA SER A 461 52.91 -21.08 23.22
C SER A 461 54.03 -21.49 22.27
N VAL A 462 53.74 -22.43 21.38
CA VAL A 462 54.68 -22.95 20.37
C VAL A 462 54.03 -22.84 18.99
N SER A 463 54.69 -22.13 18.08
CA SER A 463 54.28 -22.08 16.67
C SER A 463 54.87 -23.27 15.91
N ILE A 464 54.05 -23.95 15.13
CA ILE A 464 54.40 -25.14 14.36
C ILE A 464 53.86 -25.00 12.93
N ILE A 465 54.68 -25.35 11.94
CA ILE A 465 54.29 -25.30 10.53
C ILE A 465 53.82 -26.71 10.13
N SER A 466 52.55 -26.86 9.77
CA SER A 466 52.01 -28.14 9.32
C SER A 466 52.69 -28.61 8.01
N THR A 467 52.79 -29.92 7.82
CA THR A 467 53.22 -30.54 6.57
C THR A 467 52.08 -31.33 5.94
N GLU A 468 52.32 -31.91 4.78
CA GLU A 468 51.38 -32.84 4.15
C GLU A 468 51.42 -34.19 4.87
N ARG A 469 50.26 -34.77 5.12
CA ARG A 469 50.12 -36.17 5.52
C ARG A 469 50.45 -37.04 4.31
N PRO A 470 51.23 -38.12 4.48
CA PRO A 470 51.45 -39.08 3.39
C PRO A 470 50.13 -39.61 2.85
N SER A 471 50.02 -39.75 1.53
CA SER A 471 48.83 -40.31 0.88
C SER A 471 48.53 -41.71 1.42
N TYR A 472 47.26 -42.05 1.49
CA TYR A 472 46.84 -43.41 1.84
C TYR A 472 47.36 -44.40 0.80
N ILE A 473 48.04 -45.45 1.26
CA ILE A 473 48.50 -46.57 0.45
C ILE A 473 47.81 -47.79 1.05
N GLY A 474 46.75 -48.26 0.40
CA GLY A 474 45.92 -49.40 0.82
C GLY A 474 46.72 -50.62 1.27
#